data_AF-A0A257P4B9-F1
#
_entry.id   AF-A0A257P4B9-F1
#
_cell.length_a   1.000
_cell.length_b   1.000
_cell.length_c   1.000
_cell.angle_alpha   90.00
_cell.angle_beta   90.00
_cell.angle_gamma   90.00
#
_symmetry.space_group_name_H-M   'P 1'
#
loop_
_entity.id
_entity.type
_entity.pdbx_description
1 polymer ?
#
loop_
_entity_poly.entity_id
_entity_poly.type
_entity_poly.pdbx_seq_one_letter_code
_entity_poly.pdbx_strand_id
1 'polypeptide(L)'
;MTSDAQPEPWPALIAAVTDLSGVITGVHRTWLDPGGFDPIRLGKAPVETPRRALGHLLGHAVRFGLVNGLDVLAAGEGIETMLSLRCVLPAMPMAASLSAGHLAALL
;
A
#
# COMPACT_ATOMS: atom_id res chain seq x y z
N MET A 1 -35.03 -6.60 1.70
CA MET A 1 -34.66 -5.34 2.39
C MET A 1 -33.31 -5.58 3.05
N THR A 2 -32.22 -5.49 2.28
CA THR A 2 -30.87 -5.62 2.82
C THR A 2 -30.62 -4.38 3.67
N SER A 3 -30.39 -4.55 4.97
CA SER A 3 -29.89 -3.48 5.82
C SER A 3 -28.65 -2.89 5.14
N ASP A 4 -28.71 -1.64 4.72
CA ASP A 4 -27.49 -0.86 4.49
C ASP A 4 -26.80 -0.80 5.84
N ALA A 5 -25.89 -1.74 6.09
CA ALA A 5 -25.02 -1.69 7.24
C ALA A 5 -24.31 -0.33 7.17
N GLN A 6 -24.57 0.53 8.15
CA GLN A 6 -23.87 1.79 8.29
C GLN A 6 -22.37 1.51 8.18
N PRO A 7 -21.62 2.18 7.29
CA PRO A 7 -20.20 1.93 7.14
C PRO A 7 -19.53 2.13 8.49
N GLU A 8 -19.01 1.06 9.08
CA GLU A 8 -18.21 1.18 10.29
C GLU A 8 -16.96 1.99 9.95
N PRO A 9 -16.74 3.15 10.60
CA PRO A 9 -15.66 4.06 10.24
C PRO A 9 -14.34 3.53 10.82
N TRP A 10 -13.75 2.53 10.17
CA TRP A 10 -12.42 2.03 10.51
C TRP A 10 -11.35 3.04 10.07
N PRO A 11 -10.36 3.37 10.92
CA PRO A 11 -9.20 4.16 10.49
C PRO A 11 -8.47 3.43 9.37
N ALA A 12 -7.77 4.16 8.50
CA ALA A 12 -7.14 3.55 7.34
C ALA A 12 -5.81 4.20 6.96
N LEU A 13 -4.84 3.35 6.61
CA LEU A 13 -3.69 3.76 5.81
C LEU A 13 -4.16 3.95 4.36
N ILE A 14 -3.94 5.15 3.82
CA ILE A 14 -4.21 5.48 2.42
C ILE A 14 -2.88 5.74 1.72
N ALA A 15 -2.67 5.12 0.57
CA ALA A 15 -1.47 5.29 -0.23
C ALA A 15 -1.82 5.53 -1.70
N ALA A 16 -1.21 6.55 -2.30
CA ALA A 16 -1.34 6.84 -3.71
C ALA A 16 -0.50 5.85 -4.53
N VAL A 17 -1.11 5.29 -5.58
CA VAL A 17 -0.43 4.50 -6.60
C VAL A 17 -0.19 5.42 -7.77
N THR A 18 1.05 5.50 -8.23
CA THR A 18 1.44 6.44 -9.29
C THR A 18 2.09 5.75 -10.47
N ASP A 19 2.10 6.43 -11.61
CA ASP A 19 3.03 6.16 -12.69
C ASP A 19 4.42 6.74 -12.39
N LEU A 20 5.33 6.65 -13.37
CA LEU A 20 6.70 7.20 -13.28
C LEU A 20 6.74 8.74 -13.34
N SER A 21 5.70 9.39 -13.86
CA SER A 21 5.58 10.85 -13.87
C SER A 21 5.01 11.42 -12.56
N GLY A 22 4.60 10.54 -11.64
CA GLY A 22 3.99 10.90 -10.37
C GLY A 22 2.48 11.15 -10.45
N VAL A 23 1.84 10.87 -11.58
CA VAL A 23 0.39 10.96 -11.72
C VAL A 23 -0.26 9.83 -10.94
N ILE A 24 -1.26 10.17 -10.11
CA ILE A 24 -2.03 9.18 -9.35
C ILE A 24 -2.90 8.39 -10.32
N THR A 25 -2.62 7.09 -10.44
CA THR A 25 -3.37 6.15 -11.28
C THR A 25 -4.32 5.29 -10.45
N GLY A 26 -4.10 5.22 -9.13
CA GLY A 26 -4.94 4.48 -8.22
C GLY A 26 -4.67 4.82 -6.76
N VAL A 27 -5.42 4.15 -5.89
CA VAL A 27 -5.30 4.29 -4.44
C VAL A 27 -5.33 2.92 -3.80
N HIS A 28 -4.42 2.71 -2.85
CA HIS A 28 -4.43 1.58 -1.95
C HIS A 28 -4.96 2.02 -0.58
N ARG A 29 -5.80 1.19 0.02
CA ARG A 29 -6.33 1.36 1.36
C ARG A 29 -6.11 0.09 2.17
N THR A 30 -5.56 0.25 3.36
CA THR A 30 -5.58 -0.79 4.40
C THR A 30 -6.35 -0.25 5.61
N TRP A 31 -7.46 -0.88 5.97
CA TRP A 31 -8.18 -0.56 7.20
C TRP A 31 -7.46 -1.12 8.41
N LEU A 32 -7.39 -0.32 9.47
CA LEU A 32 -6.63 -0.56 10.68
C LEU A 32 -7.58 -0.77 11.86
N ASP A 33 -7.15 -1.60 12.80
CA ASP A 33 -7.86 -1.79 14.06
C ASP A 33 -7.58 -0.57 14.96
N PRO A 34 -8.60 0.17 15.43
CA PRO A 34 -8.43 1.26 16.38
C PRO A 34 -7.89 0.79 17.74
N GLY A 35 -8.02 -0.50 18.06
CA GLY A 35 -7.39 -1.14 19.21
C GLY A 35 -5.89 -1.36 19.06
N GLY A 36 -5.32 -1.09 17.87
CA GLY A 36 -3.89 -1.19 17.61
C GLY A 36 -3.45 -2.58 17.14
N PHE A 37 -2.18 -2.92 17.39
CA PHE A 37 -1.58 -4.16 16.91
C PHE A 37 -2.01 -5.37 17.74
N ASP A 38 -2.51 -6.40 17.06
CA ASP A 38 -2.67 -7.75 17.59
C ASP A 38 -1.88 -8.76 16.73
N PRO A 39 -1.33 -9.85 17.29
CA PRO A 39 -0.52 -10.80 16.52
C PRO A 39 -1.30 -11.60 15.46
N ILE A 40 -2.64 -11.66 15.54
CA ILE A 40 -3.46 -12.47 14.64
C ILE A 40 -3.78 -11.67 13.36
N ARG A 41 -4.18 -10.40 13.49
CA ARG A 41 -4.56 -9.54 12.35
C ARG A 41 -3.46 -8.55 11.97
N LEU A 42 -2.41 -8.44 12.80
CA LEU A 42 -1.30 -7.52 12.64
C LEU A 42 -1.76 -6.06 12.57
N GLY A 43 -2.77 -5.72 13.38
CA GLY A 43 -3.35 -4.37 13.48
C GLY A 43 -4.28 -3.97 12.34
N LYS A 44 -4.72 -4.92 11.52
CA LYS A 44 -5.74 -4.69 10.48
C LYS A 44 -7.13 -4.81 11.07
N ALA A 45 -8.05 -3.99 10.57
CA ALA A 45 -9.45 -4.04 10.97
C ALA A 45 -10.05 -5.45 10.72
N PRO A 46 -10.98 -5.93 11.58
CA PRO A 46 -11.63 -7.23 11.46
C PRO A 46 -12.71 -7.26 10.37
N VAL A 47 -12.38 -6.81 9.16
CA VAL A 47 -13.24 -6.84 7.98
C VAL A 47 -12.77 -7.92 7.01
N GLU A 48 -13.68 -8.45 6.18
CA GLU A 48 -13.39 -9.56 5.26
C GLU A 48 -12.19 -9.29 4.34
N THR A 49 -12.13 -8.08 3.78
CA THR A 49 -11.05 -7.63 2.90
C THR A 49 -10.41 -6.36 3.47
N PRO A 50 -9.44 -6.46 4.40
CA PRO A 50 -8.87 -5.29 5.07
C PRO A 50 -7.98 -4.45 4.14
N ARG A 51 -7.57 -5.01 2.99
CA ARG A 51 -6.87 -4.30 1.92
C ARG A 51 -7.75 -4.18 0.70
N ARG A 52 -7.88 -2.98 0.16
CA ARG A 52 -8.52 -2.73 -1.14
C ARG A 52 -7.72 -1.75 -1.94
N ALA A 53 -7.77 -1.89 -3.25
CA ALA A 53 -7.18 -0.94 -4.17
C ALA A 53 -8.19 -0.60 -5.27
N LEU A 54 -8.11 0.62 -5.78
CA LEU A 54 -8.98 1.15 -6.84
C LEU A 54 -8.12 1.88 -7.87
N GLY A 55 -8.49 1.81 -9.14
CA GLY A 55 -7.80 2.48 -10.25
C GLY A 55 -6.91 1.53 -11.06
N HIS A 56 -5.98 2.09 -11.82
CA HIS A 56 -5.03 1.36 -12.66
C HIS A 56 -3.74 1.07 -11.87
N LEU A 57 -3.50 -0.21 -11.58
CA LEU A 57 -2.40 -0.65 -10.70
C LEU A 57 -1.28 -1.39 -11.45
N LEU A 58 -1.59 -1.97 -12.61
CA LEU A 58 -0.64 -2.74 -13.39
C LEU A 58 0.48 -1.82 -13.90
N GLY A 59 1.73 -2.17 -13.63
CA GLY A 59 2.89 -1.32 -13.96
C GLY A 59 3.06 -0.09 -13.07
N HIS A 60 2.26 0.04 -12.02
CA HIS A 60 2.28 1.18 -11.11
C HIS A 60 2.50 0.73 -9.67
N ALA A 61 2.91 1.66 -8.81
CA ALA A 61 3.29 1.33 -7.45
C ALA A 61 3.07 2.51 -6.50
N VAL A 62 2.98 2.20 -5.21
CA VAL A 62 3.20 3.20 -4.15
C VAL A 62 4.71 3.40 -4.05
N ARG A 63 5.19 4.62 -4.28
CA ARG A 63 6.62 4.96 -4.27
C ARG A 63 6.99 5.77 -3.03
N PHE A 64 8.12 5.43 -2.42
CA PHE A 64 8.64 6.04 -1.21
C PHE A 64 10.02 6.64 -1.45
N GLY A 65 10.22 7.88 -1.02
CA GLY A 65 11.47 8.61 -1.24
C GLY A 65 11.59 9.17 -2.66
N LEU A 66 12.55 10.07 -2.83
CA LEU A 66 12.90 10.63 -4.13
C LEU A 66 14.08 9.85 -4.71
N VAL A 67 14.04 9.55 -6.00
CA VAL A 67 15.18 8.97 -6.73
C VAL A 67 16.18 10.09 -7.03
N ASN A 68 16.92 10.52 -6.01
CA ASN A 68 17.87 11.64 -6.10
C ASN A 68 19.21 11.18 -6.72
N GLY A 69 19.19 10.76 -7.99
CA GLY A 69 20.38 10.28 -8.69
C GLY A 69 20.86 8.90 -8.22
N LEU A 70 19.98 8.11 -7.62
CA LEU A 70 20.21 6.71 -7.29
C LEU A 70 19.71 5.85 -8.46
N ASP A 71 20.59 5.04 -9.04
CA ASP A 71 20.24 4.10 -10.12
C ASP A 71 19.57 2.81 -9.60
N VAL A 72 19.30 2.74 -8.29
CA VAL A 72 18.77 1.56 -7.62
C VAL A 72 17.48 1.89 -6.88
N LEU A 73 16.52 0.96 -7.00
CA LEU A 73 15.21 0.98 -6.36
C LEU A 73 14.99 -0.39 -5.71
N ALA A 74 14.54 -0.42 -4.46
CA ALA A 74 14.03 -1.64 -3.86
C ALA A 74 12.54 -1.78 -4.17
N ALA A 75 12.14 -2.88 -4.81
CA ALA A 75 10.73 -3.16 -5.12
C ALA A 75 10.24 -4.40 -4.38
N GLY A 76 8.99 -4.37 -3.94
CA GLY A 76 8.33 -5.51 -3.33
C GLY A 76 6.82 -5.48 -3.49
N GLU A 77 6.18 -6.60 -3.16
CA GLU A 77 4.73 -6.75 -3.29
C GLU A 77 3.98 -5.97 -2.20
N GLY A 78 4.33 -6.20 -0.92
CA GLY A 78 3.59 -5.70 0.23
C GLY A 78 3.98 -4.28 0.63
N ILE A 79 2.99 -3.41 0.80
CA ILE A 79 3.22 -2.04 1.31
C ILE A 79 3.78 -2.06 2.74
N GLU A 80 3.30 -2.96 3.60
CA GLU A 80 3.81 -3.05 4.98
C GLU A 80 5.25 -3.53 5.04
N THR A 81 5.64 -4.45 4.16
CA THR A 81 7.01 -4.93 4.04
C THR A 81 7.93 -3.80 3.59
N MET A 82 7.55 -3.06 2.56
CA MET A 82 8.34 -1.91 2.09
C MET A 82 8.43 -0.79 3.14
N LEU A 83 7.33 -0.50 3.85
CA LEU A 83 7.35 0.45 4.97
C LEU A 83 8.27 -0.01 6.10
N SER A 84 8.31 -1.31 6.41
CA SER A 84 9.20 -1.88 7.42
C SER A 84 10.67 -1.68 7.04
N LEU A 85 11.02 -1.92 5.77
CA LEU A 85 12.37 -1.64 5.26
C LEU A 85 12.68 -0.14 5.29
N ARG A 86 11.69 0.71 4.99
CA ARG A 86 11.84 2.18 5.00
C ARG A 86 12.13 2.74 6.39
N CYS A 87 11.76 2.05 7.47
CA CYS A 87 12.12 2.39 8.84
C CYS A 87 13.63 2.25 9.10
N VAL A 88 14.28 1.24 8.52
CA VAL A 88 15.72 0.96 8.73
C VAL A 88 16.62 1.54 7.63
N LEU A 89 16.08 1.77 6.43
CA LEU A 89 16.79 2.33 5.29
C LEU A 89 16.06 3.57 4.74
N PRO A 90 16.06 4.69 5.48
CA PRO A 90 15.22 5.83 5.12
C PRO A 90 15.66 6.60 3.88
N ALA A 91 16.91 6.45 3.42
CA ALA A 91 17.37 7.10 2.20
C ALA A 91 17.11 6.26 0.93
N MET A 92 16.81 4.97 1.07
CA MET A 92 16.62 4.07 -0.07
C MET A 92 15.27 4.35 -0.74
N PRO A 93 15.23 4.63 -2.05
CA PRO A 93 13.99 4.65 -2.81
C PRO A 93 13.33 3.27 -2.79
N MET A 94 12.02 3.21 -2.57
CA MET A 94 11.28 1.94 -2.53
C MET A 94 9.95 2.02 -3.26
N ALA A 95 9.50 0.88 -3.78
CA ALA A 95 8.20 0.74 -4.45
C ALA A 95 7.43 -0.49 -3.93
N ALA A 96 6.15 -0.30 -3.60
CA ALA A 96 5.22 -1.39 -3.30
C ALA A 96 4.22 -1.58 -4.44
N SER A 97 4.22 -2.75 -5.08
CA SER A 97 3.37 -3.06 -6.24
C SER A 97 1.97 -3.57 -5.88
N LEU A 98 1.72 -3.90 -4.61
CA LEU A 98 0.44 -4.31 -4.05
C LEU A 98 -0.08 -5.70 -4.50
N SER A 99 0.67 -6.42 -5.33
CA SER A 99 0.52 -7.86 -5.58
C SER A 99 1.76 -8.42 -6.31
N ALA A 100 1.98 -9.73 -6.26
CA ALA A 100 3.02 -10.41 -7.02
C ALA A 100 2.85 -10.22 -8.54
N GLY A 101 1.60 -10.23 -9.03
CA GLY A 101 1.29 -9.98 -10.44
C GLY A 101 1.66 -8.57 -10.89
N HIS A 102 1.38 -7.57 -10.06
CA HIS A 102 1.80 -6.18 -10.35
C HIS A 102 3.31 -6.01 -10.20
N LEU A 103 3.98 -6.76 -9.31
CA LEU A 103 5.43 -6.71 -9.15
C LEU A 103 6.13 -7.16 -10.44
N ALA A 104 5.64 -8.23 -11.05
CA ALA A 104 6.17 -8.74 -12.31
C ALA A 104 5.98 -7.76 -13.48
N ALA A 105 5.03 -6.85 -13.38
CA ALA A 105 4.71 -5.85 -14.40
C ALA A 105 5.28 -4.45 -14.09
N LEU A 106 6.00 -4.27 -12.98
CA LEU A 106 6.45 -2.97 -12.48
C LEU A 106 7.29 -2.21 -13.51
N LEU A 107 7.01 -0.91 -13.65
CA LEU A 107 7.74 0.05 -14.48
C LEU A 107 8.66 0.94 -13.64
#